data_AF-R4XFR8-F1
#
_entry.id   AF-R4XFR8-F1
#
_cell.length_a   1.000
_cell.length_b   1.000
_cell.length_c   1.000
_cell.angle_alpha   90.00
_cell.angle_beta   90.00
_cell.angle_gamma   90.00
#
_symmetry.space_group_name_H-M   'P 1'
#
loop_
_entity.id
_entity.type
_entity.pdbx_description
1 polymer ?
#
loop_
_entity_poly.entity_id
_entity_poly.type
_entity_poly.pdbx_seq_one_letter_code
_entity_poly.pdbx_strand_id
1 'polypeptide(L)'
;MAKTVKPDGHADTPVQCISNLLEKAQAASADEKDAYIAAALDLAKNLDDYLTETTTPASSSLRSMIDDTMTTDWDELHKSGKTKYHYTTNFCAGTYEAQFVATLCQLVNATRVLEVGMFTGTTAAAIAAALPEDGKVTT
;
A
#
# COMPACT_ATOMS: atom_id res chain seq x y z
N MET A 1 28.18 23.32 9.85
CA MET A 1 26.92 23.64 10.58
C MET A 1 26.50 22.38 11.32
N ALA A 2 26.21 22.48 12.63
CA ALA A 2 25.71 21.34 13.39
C ALA A 2 24.33 20.93 12.84
N LYS A 3 24.16 19.65 12.46
CA LYS A 3 22.84 19.13 12.11
C LYS A 3 21.97 19.18 13.37
N THR A 4 20.97 20.04 13.38
CA THR A 4 19.97 20.09 14.45
C THR A 4 19.17 18.78 14.40
N VAL A 5 19.31 17.94 15.42
CA VAL A 5 18.51 16.74 15.58
C VAL A 5 17.08 17.16 15.87
N LYS A 6 16.10 16.61 15.15
CA LYS A 6 14.69 16.89 15.40
C LYS A 6 14.28 16.42 16.80
N PRO A 7 13.30 17.06 17.47
CA PRO A 7 12.88 16.69 18.82
C PRO A 7 12.38 15.25 18.97
N ASP A 8 11.84 14.68 17.89
CA ASP A 8 11.33 13.31 17.78
C ASP A 8 12.40 12.30 17.33
N GLY A 9 13.60 12.77 16.97
CA GLY A 9 14.78 11.94 16.72
C GLY A 9 14.75 11.14 15.41
N HIS A 10 13.77 11.31 14.54
CA HIS A 10 13.72 10.59 13.26
C HIS A 10 14.27 11.42 12.08
N ALA A 11 14.67 10.71 11.03
CA ALA A 11 15.10 11.31 9.76
C ALA A 11 13.94 12.02 9.03
N ASP A 12 14.21 12.69 7.92
CA ASP A 12 13.13 13.23 7.08
C ASP A 12 12.33 12.08 6.44
N THR A 13 11.01 12.08 6.63
CA THR A 13 10.11 11.15 5.91
C THR A 13 9.74 11.72 4.55
N PRO A 14 9.34 10.88 3.57
CA PRO A 14 8.86 11.37 2.27
C PRO A 14 7.72 12.40 2.41
N VAL A 15 6.76 12.15 3.32
CA VAL A 15 5.65 13.08 3.60
C VAL A 15 6.18 14.41 4.13
N GLN A 16 7.14 14.40 5.07
CA GLN A 16 7.74 15.63 5.58
C GLN A 16 8.51 16.39 4.50
N CYS A 17 9.25 15.69 3.63
CA CYS A 17 9.91 16.31 2.50
C CYS A 17 8.92 16.98 1.56
N ILE A 18 7.81 16.30 1.21
CA ILE A 18 6.73 16.87 0.39
C ILE A 18 6.13 18.11 1.06
N SER A 19 5.75 18.02 2.33
CA SER A 19 5.19 19.15 3.08
C SER A 19 6.14 20.35 3.12
N ASN A 20 7.41 20.12 3.44
CA ASN A 20 8.43 21.18 3.48
C ASN A 20 8.62 21.85 2.11
N LEU A 21 8.59 21.09 1.01
CA LEU A 21 8.66 21.64 -0.34
C LEU A 21 7.44 22.51 -0.65
N LEU A 22 6.24 22.05 -0.30
CA LEU A 22 5.01 22.81 -0.51
C LEU A 22 4.92 24.07 0.37
N GLU A 23 5.42 24.03 1.60
CA GLU A 23 5.53 25.22 2.46
C GLU A 23 6.50 26.25 1.88
N LYS A 24 7.65 25.81 1.36
CA LYS A 24 8.58 26.68 0.64
C LYS A 24 7.92 27.28 -0.60
N ALA A 25 7.16 26.50 -1.35
CA ALA A 25 6.42 26.99 -2.51
C ALA A 25 5.41 28.10 -2.15
N GLN A 26 4.74 28.01 -0.98
CA GLN A 26 3.80 29.04 -0.54
C GLN A 26 4.48 30.38 -0.25
N ALA A 27 5.69 30.36 0.31
CA ALA A 27 6.46 31.56 0.67
C ALA A 27 7.36 32.09 -0.46
N ALA A 28 7.54 31.31 -1.54
CA ALA A 28 8.48 31.59 -2.62
C ALA A 28 7.96 32.62 -3.65
N SER A 29 8.93 33.23 -4.35
CA SER A 29 8.68 34.00 -5.57
C SER A 29 8.07 33.13 -6.68
N ALA A 30 7.51 33.73 -7.72
CA ALA A 30 6.87 32.97 -8.81
C ALA A 30 7.84 31.98 -9.46
N ASP A 31 9.09 32.38 -9.70
CA ASP A 31 10.10 31.56 -10.38
C ASP A 31 10.58 30.38 -9.52
N GLU A 32 10.65 30.53 -8.19
CA GLU A 32 11.07 29.47 -7.27
C GLU A 32 9.92 28.53 -6.88
N LYS A 33 8.68 29.03 -6.89
CA LYS A 33 7.48 28.28 -6.53
C LYS A 33 7.29 27.04 -7.41
N ASP A 34 7.45 27.20 -8.72
CA ASP A 34 7.26 26.09 -9.67
C ASP A 34 8.29 24.98 -9.46
N ALA A 35 9.53 25.34 -9.13
CA ALA A 35 10.58 24.36 -8.83
C ALA A 35 10.26 23.53 -7.57
N TYR A 36 9.74 24.18 -6.51
CA TYR A 36 9.33 23.47 -5.29
C TYR A 36 8.12 22.57 -5.50
N ILE A 37 7.12 23.03 -6.27
CA ILE A 37 5.95 22.22 -6.63
C ILE A 37 6.38 21.00 -7.47
N ALA A 38 7.25 21.19 -8.46
CA ALA A 38 7.75 20.11 -9.29
C ALA A 38 8.48 19.05 -8.47
N ALA A 39 9.34 19.45 -7.54
CA ALA A 39 10.04 18.53 -6.65
C ALA A 39 9.09 17.76 -5.72
N ALA A 40 8.05 18.44 -5.18
CA ALA A 40 7.04 17.79 -4.34
C ALA A 40 6.23 16.75 -5.14
N LEU A 41 5.85 17.10 -6.37
CA LEU A 41 5.14 16.20 -7.27
C LEU A 41 6.00 14.99 -7.67
N ASP A 42 7.29 15.21 -7.94
CA ASP A 42 8.22 14.12 -8.26
C ASP A 42 8.30 13.11 -7.11
N LEU A 43 8.49 13.58 -5.88
CA LEU A 43 8.54 12.70 -4.71
C LEU A 43 7.21 11.97 -4.47
N ALA A 44 6.07 12.65 -4.64
CA ALA A 44 4.76 12.05 -4.45
C ALA A 44 4.45 10.98 -5.52
N LYS A 45 4.77 11.25 -6.79
CA LYS A 45 4.50 10.32 -7.90
C LYS A 45 5.31 9.04 -7.82
N ASN A 46 6.56 9.12 -7.38
CA ASN A 46 7.46 7.98 -7.35
C ASN A 46 7.40 7.19 -6.02
N LEU A 47 6.62 7.64 -5.03
CA LEU A 47 6.56 6.98 -3.72
C LEU A 47 5.96 5.57 -3.83
N ASP A 48 4.85 5.42 -4.54
CA ASP A 48 4.15 4.13 -4.68
C ASP A 48 4.99 3.12 -5.48
N ASP A 49 5.68 3.59 -6.52
CA ASP A 49 6.62 2.77 -7.30
C ASP A 49 7.78 2.30 -6.43
N TYR A 50 8.39 3.20 -5.65
CA TYR A 50 9.45 2.85 -4.71
C TYR A 50 8.98 1.81 -3.68
N LEU A 51 7.79 1.99 -3.09
CA LEU A 51 7.23 1.03 -2.13
C LEU A 51 6.99 -0.34 -2.80
N THR A 52 6.52 -0.35 -4.03
CA THR A 52 6.28 -1.58 -4.81
C THR A 52 7.59 -2.30 -5.12
N GLU A 53 8.61 -1.58 -5.59
CA GLU A 53 9.92 -2.15 -5.97
C GLU A 53 10.73 -2.65 -4.77
N THR A 54 10.59 -2.01 -3.62
CA THR A 54 11.34 -2.34 -2.40
C THR A 54 10.63 -3.34 -1.48
N THR A 55 9.39 -3.71 -1.81
CA THR A 55 8.62 -4.73 -1.09
C THR A 55 8.96 -6.13 -1.58
N THR A 56 8.93 -7.12 -0.68
CA THR A 56 9.01 -8.55 -1.06
C THR A 56 7.98 -8.89 -2.14
N PRO A 57 8.37 -9.41 -3.31
CA PRO A 57 7.43 -9.68 -4.38
C PRO A 57 6.35 -10.69 -3.99
N ALA A 58 5.11 -10.47 -4.45
CA ALA A 58 4.05 -11.45 -4.36
C ALA A 58 4.42 -12.76 -5.06
N SER A 59 3.95 -13.90 -4.51
CA SER A 59 3.98 -15.19 -5.20
C SER A 59 3.21 -15.12 -6.53
N SER A 60 3.48 -16.05 -7.45
CA SER A 60 2.76 -16.08 -8.74
C SER A 60 1.24 -16.22 -8.54
N SER A 61 0.80 -17.03 -7.58
CA SER A 61 -0.62 -17.20 -7.24
C SER A 61 -1.24 -15.91 -6.71
N LEU A 62 -0.59 -15.23 -5.77
CA LEU A 62 -1.09 -13.96 -5.23
C LEU A 62 -1.12 -12.85 -6.30
N ARG A 63 -0.09 -12.79 -7.14
CA ARG A 63 -0.05 -11.84 -8.27
C ARG A 63 -1.21 -12.08 -9.24
N SER A 64 -1.51 -13.33 -9.58
CA SER A 64 -2.67 -13.66 -10.43
C SER A 64 -3.98 -13.17 -9.80
N MET A 65 -4.18 -13.34 -8.49
CA MET A 65 -5.39 -12.87 -7.80
C MET A 65 -5.50 -11.34 -7.81
N ILE A 66 -4.38 -10.64 -7.64
CA ILE A 66 -4.33 -9.18 -7.73
C ILE A 66 -4.68 -8.74 -9.15
N ASP A 67 -4.04 -9.34 -10.17
CA ASP A 67 -4.28 -9.00 -11.57
C ASP A 67 -5.76 -9.24 -11.96
N ASP A 68 -6.34 -10.37 -11.55
CA ASP A 68 -7.76 -10.68 -11.76
C ASP A 68 -8.65 -9.62 -11.09
N THR A 69 -8.30 -9.19 -9.88
CA THR A 69 -9.05 -8.16 -9.15
C THR A 69 -8.97 -6.80 -9.83
N MET A 70 -7.79 -6.42 -10.33
CA MET A 70 -7.53 -5.13 -10.97
C MET A 70 -8.14 -5.02 -12.37
N THR A 71 -8.25 -6.14 -13.09
CA THR A 71 -8.76 -6.19 -14.46
C THR A 71 -10.25 -6.54 -14.57
N THR A 72 -10.87 -6.98 -13.47
CA THR A 72 -12.31 -7.26 -13.43
C THR A 72 -13.15 -5.99 -13.61
N ASP A 73 -14.12 -6.05 -14.52
CA ASP A 73 -15.13 -5.00 -14.70
C ASP A 73 -16.21 -5.09 -13.60
N TRP A 74 -15.90 -4.47 -12.46
CA TRP A 74 -16.78 -4.47 -11.30
C TRP A 74 -18.10 -3.70 -11.54
N ASP A 75 -18.08 -2.72 -12.44
CA ASP A 75 -19.26 -1.93 -12.81
C ASP A 75 -20.29 -2.81 -13.52
N GLU A 76 -19.86 -3.58 -14.53
CA GLU A 76 -20.73 -4.49 -15.26
C GLU A 76 -21.19 -5.67 -14.38
N LEU A 77 -20.33 -6.19 -13.50
CA LEU A 77 -20.72 -7.23 -12.54
C LEU A 77 -21.83 -6.75 -11.60
N HIS A 78 -21.77 -5.49 -11.16
CA HIS A 78 -22.83 -4.93 -10.32
C HIS A 78 -24.10 -4.67 -11.12
N LYS A 79 -23.99 -4.04 -12.29
CA LYS A 79 -25.11 -3.73 -13.18
C LYS A 79 -25.88 -4.98 -13.62
N SER A 80 -25.16 -6.09 -13.85
CA SER A 80 -25.75 -7.39 -14.21
C SER A 80 -26.29 -8.17 -13.01
N GLY A 81 -26.18 -7.64 -11.78
CA GLY A 81 -26.67 -8.27 -10.56
C GLY A 81 -25.82 -9.45 -10.06
N LYS A 82 -24.61 -9.65 -10.60
CA LYS A 82 -23.69 -10.70 -10.18
C LYS A 82 -23.02 -10.41 -8.85
N THR A 83 -22.94 -9.14 -8.45
CA THR A 83 -22.46 -8.74 -7.12
C THR A 83 -23.56 -8.07 -6.31
N LYS A 84 -23.61 -8.38 -5.02
CA LYS A 84 -24.56 -7.77 -4.07
C LYS A 84 -24.30 -6.27 -3.88
N TYR A 85 -23.04 -5.87 -3.90
CA TYR A 85 -22.59 -4.50 -3.73
C TYR A 85 -21.79 -4.03 -4.95
N HIS A 86 -21.65 -2.72 -5.08
CA HIS A 86 -20.78 -2.10 -6.08
C HIS A 86 -19.34 -2.11 -5.55
N TYR A 87 -18.59 -3.13 -5.95
CA TYR A 87 -17.19 -3.26 -5.56
C TYR A 87 -16.29 -2.43 -6.49
N THR A 88 -15.11 -2.08 -6.01
CA THR A 88 -14.06 -1.47 -6.83
C THR A 88 -12.72 -2.12 -6.49
N THR A 89 -11.71 -1.86 -7.31
CA THR A 89 -10.35 -2.35 -7.09
C THR A 89 -9.78 -1.94 -5.73
N ASN A 90 -10.24 -0.82 -5.16
CA ASN A 90 -9.82 -0.31 -3.85
C ASN A 90 -10.31 -1.15 -2.64
N PHE A 91 -11.11 -2.19 -2.88
CA PHE A 91 -11.51 -3.15 -1.83
C PHE A 91 -10.47 -4.27 -1.65
N CYS A 92 -9.42 -4.27 -2.47
CA CYS A 92 -8.33 -5.23 -2.47
C CYS A 92 -7.10 -4.64 -1.76
N ALA A 93 -6.40 -5.46 -0.98
CA ALA A 93 -5.02 -5.14 -0.61
C ALA A 93 -4.09 -5.43 -1.80
N GLY A 94 -3.21 -4.49 -2.12
CA GLY A 94 -2.12 -4.69 -3.07
C GLY A 94 -1.01 -5.57 -2.48
N THR A 95 0.08 -5.71 -3.24
CA THR A 95 1.21 -6.56 -2.81
C THR A 95 1.81 -6.09 -1.49
N TYR A 96 2.05 -4.78 -1.32
CA TYR A 96 2.77 -4.29 -0.16
C TYR A 96 1.93 -4.31 1.12
N GLU A 97 0.63 -4.01 1.04
CA GLU A 97 -0.27 -4.11 2.19
C GLU A 97 -0.44 -5.56 2.62
N ALA A 98 -0.60 -6.48 1.67
CA ALA A 98 -0.74 -7.91 1.96
C ALA A 98 0.55 -8.49 2.58
N GLN A 99 1.73 -8.09 2.08
CA GLN A 99 3.03 -8.49 2.65
C GLN A 99 3.27 -7.90 4.04
N PHE A 100 2.81 -6.67 4.30
CA PHE A 100 2.88 -6.09 5.63
C PHE A 100 2.09 -6.93 6.65
N VAL A 101 0.84 -7.29 6.33
CA VAL A 101 0.02 -8.14 7.21
C VAL A 101 0.62 -9.53 7.38
N ALA A 102 1.14 -10.13 6.30
CA ALA A 102 1.85 -11.40 6.35
C ALA A 102 3.08 -11.35 7.29
N THR A 103 3.85 -10.26 7.22
CA THR A 103 4.99 -10.01 8.11
C THR A 103 4.55 -9.91 9.57
N LEU A 104 3.44 -9.21 9.85
CA LEU A 104 2.89 -9.13 11.22
C LEU A 104 2.52 -10.53 11.75
N CYS A 105 1.93 -11.39 10.91
CA CYS A 105 1.60 -12.77 11.30
C CYS A 105 2.86 -13.56 11.67
N GLN A 106 3.96 -13.41 10.92
CA GLN A 106 5.24 -14.05 11.22
C GLN A 106 5.86 -13.52 12.51
N LEU A 107 5.85 -12.20 12.71
CA LEU A 107 6.40 -11.56 13.91
C LEU A 107 5.75 -12.04 15.21
N VAL A 108 4.45 -12.33 15.17
CA VAL A 108 3.71 -12.83 16.33
C VAL A 108 3.63 -14.36 16.38
N ASN A 109 4.28 -15.07 15.45
CA ASN A 109 4.19 -16.53 15.29
C ASN A 109 2.73 -17.01 15.23
N ALA A 110 1.91 -16.34 14.43
CA ALA A 110 0.51 -16.70 14.27
C ALA A 110 0.38 -18.11 13.69
N THR A 111 -0.55 -18.88 14.23
CA THR A 111 -0.97 -20.20 13.69
C THR A 111 -2.43 -20.22 13.29
N ARG A 112 -3.23 -19.26 13.80
CA ARG A 112 -4.65 -19.10 13.48
C ARG A 112 -4.96 -17.63 13.29
N VAL A 113 -5.51 -17.28 12.15
CA VAL A 113 -5.89 -15.90 11.80
C VAL A 113 -7.35 -15.86 11.38
N LEU A 114 -8.09 -14.87 11.88
CA LEU A 114 -9.43 -14.53 11.44
C LEU A 114 -9.34 -13.25 10.62
N GLU A 115 -9.75 -13.32 9.36
CA GLU A 115 -9.99 -12.17 8.50
C GLU A 115 -11.50 -11.92 8.46
N VAL A 116 -11.92 -10.66 8.60
CA VAL A 116 -13.33 -10.27 8.48
C VAL A 116 -13.45 -9.34 7.28
N GLY A 117 -14.01 -9.87 6.19
CA GLY A 117 -14.15 -9.14 4.92
C GLY A 117 -13.01 -9.45 3.94
N MET A 118 -13.09 -10.61 3.29
CA MET A 118 -12.03 -11.16 2.45
C MET A 118 -12.01 -10.62 1.01
N PHE A 119 -13.15 -10.12 0.50
CA PHE A 119 -13.32 -9.70 -0.90
C PHE A 119 -12.80 -10.75 -1.90
N THR A 120 -11.76 -10.46 -2.68
CA THR A 120 -11.13 -11.41 -3.62
C THR A 120 -10.02 -12.25 -3.00
N GLY A 121 -9.68 -12.01 -1.72
CA GLY A 121 -8.84 -12.90 -0.92
C GLY A 121 -7.35 -12.68 -1.00
N THR A 122 -6.88 -11.53 -1.50
CA THR A 122 -5.44 -11.26 -1.63
C THR A 122 -4.74 -11.22 -0.27
N THR A 123 -5.31 -10.56 0.73
CA THR A 123 -4.80 -10.55 2.10
C THR A 123 -4.85 -11.95 2.72
N ALA A 124 -5.98 -12.66 2.61
CA ALA A 124 -6.13 -14.05 3.07
C ALA A 124 -5.03 -14.98 2.51
N ALA A 125 -4.76 -14.88 1.21
CA ALA A 125 -3.74 -15.68 0.54
C ALA A 125 -2.32 -15.33 1.02
N ALA A 126 -2.02 -14.04 1.23
CA ALA A 126 -0.73 -13.62 1.77
C ALA A 126 -0.53 -14.08 3.22
N ILE A 127 -1.57 -14.00 4.06
CA ILE A 127 -1.55 -14.53 5.42
C ILE A 127 -1.30 -16.04 5.38
N ALA A 128 -2.08 -16.78 4.59
CA ALA A 128 -1.96 -18.24 4.50
C ALA A 128 -0.55 -18.68 4.10
N ALA A 129 0.09 -17.96 3.16
CA ALA A 129 1.46 -18.22 2.74
C ALA A 129 2.51 -17.94 3.83
N ALA A 130 2.19 -17.13 4.83
CA ALA A 130 3.09 -16.75 5.91
C ALA A 130 2.93 -17.59 7.19
N LEU A 131 1.85 -18.36 7.32
CA LEU A 131 1.65 -19.26 8.46
C LEU A 131 2.48 -20.55 8.31
N PRO A 132 2.71 -21.29 9.41
CA PRO A 132 3.23 -22.66 9.35
C PRO A 132 2.32 -23.60 8.54
N GLU A 133 2.82 -24.78 8.16
CA GLU A 133 2.10 -25.76 7.34
C GLU A 133 0.74 -26.18 7.95
N ASP A 134 0.66 -26.25 9.28
CA ASP A 134 -0.57 -26.54 10.04
C ASP A 134 -1.40 -25.29 10.39
N GLY A 135 -1.00 -24.14 9.87
CA GLY A 135 -1.65 -22.86 10.07
C GLY A 135 -3.02 -22.77 9.41
N LYS A 136 -3.90 -21.93 9.97
CA LYS A 136 -5.27 -21.77 9.46
C LYS A 136 -5.70 -20.31 9.38
N VAL A 137 -6.23 -19.94 8.22
CA VAL A 137 -6.96 -18.68 8.00
C VAL A 137 -8.46 -18.98 7.97
N THR A 138 -9.25 -18.19 8.69
CA THR A 138 -10.73 -18.22 8.65
C THR A 138 -11.21 -16.87 8.11
N THR A 139 -12.13 -16.88 7.16
CA THR A 139 -12.61 -15.69 6.42
C THR A 139 -14.13 -15.57 6.45
#